data_AF-A0A502F9E2-F1
#
_entry.id   AF-A0A502F9E2-F1
#
_cell.length_a   1.000
_cell.length_b   1.000
_cell.length_c   1.000
_cell.angle_alpha   90.00
_cell.angle_beta   90.00
_cell.angle_gamma   90.00
#
_symmetry.space_group_name_H-M   'P 1'
#
loop_
_entity.id
_entity.type
_entity.pdbx_description
1 polymer ?
#
loop_
_entity_poly.entity_id
_entity_poly.type
_entity_poly.pdbx_seq_one_letter_code
_entity_poly.pdbx_strand_id
1 'polypeptide(L)'
;MARSPRLDAPLGRGATRARPTSRDRFGRFTEWVARAMGTPAFLLMLTLFCVAWILWNTLTPDHLRFDDAALGFTALTLMLSLQASYAAPLILLAQNRQDDRDRVQIEQDRQRAERNLADTEYLAREIVALRMALEERNTQLVTRDVLRNELKALLAELGEHDDDKPAGGAAS
;
A
#
# COMPACT_ATOMS: atom_id res chain seq x y z
N MET A 1 11.07 0.37 -53.10
CA MET A 1 10.85 1.20 -51.88
C MET A 1 10.29 0.28 -50.80
N ALA A 2 11.15 -0.26 -49.94
CA ALA A 2 10.78 -1.22 -48.89
C ALA A 2 10.28 -0.46 -47.64
N ARG A 3 9.12 -0.83 -47.10
CA ARG A 3 8.65 -0.38 -45.77
C ARG A 3 8.91 -1.49 -44.77
N SER A 4 9.81 -1.23 -43.82
CA SER A 4 10.07 -2.11 -42.68
C SER A 4 8.95 -1.95 -41.62
N PRO A 5 8.37 -3.04 -41.10
CA PRO A 5 7.45 -2.97 -39.96
C PRO A 5 8.25 -2.84 -38.65
N ARG A 6 7.85 -1.88 -37.82
CA ARG A 6 8.45 -1.58 -36.51
C ARG A 6 8.28 -2.75 -35.55
N LEU A 7 9.40 -3.21 -34.97
CA LEU A 7 9.50 -4.26 -33.95
C LEU A 7 9.68 -3.62 -32.56
N ASP A 8 8.66 -2.92 -32.08
CA ASP A 8 8.60 -2.45 -30.68
C ASP A 8 7.25 -2.87 -30.08
N ALA A 9 7.18 -4.15 -29.70
CA ALA A 9 6.18 -4.63 -28.77
C ALA A 9 6.95 -5.32 -27.63
N PRO A 10 6.86 -4.82 -26.38
CA PRO A 10 7.51 -5.50 -25.27
C PRO A 10 6.92 -6.90 -25.17
N LEU A 11 7.78 -7.93 -25.26
CA LEU A 11 7.39 -9.32 -25.06
C LEU A 11 6.75 -9.44 -23.67
N GLY A 12 5.42 -9.45 -23.67
CA GLY A 12 4.60 -9.72 -22.51
C GLY A 12 4.96 -11.10 -21.98
N ARG A 13 5.75 -11.10 -20.91
CA ARG A 13 6.09 -12.22 -20.05
C ARG A 13 4.83 -13.08 -19.88
N GLY A 14 4.86 -14.30 -20.41
CA GLY A 14 3.73 -15.21 -20.41
C GLY A 14 3.16 -15.37 -19.02
N ALA A 15 2.04 -14.69 -18.76
CA ALA A 15 1.21 -14.96 -17.61
C ALA A 15 0.65 -16.36 -17.83
N THR A 16 1.25 -17.35 -17.16
CA THR A 16 0.66 -18.67 -17.00
C THR A 16 -0.68 -18.46 -16.31
N ARG A 17 -1.74 -18.38 -17.12
CA ARG A 17 -3.11 -18.19 -16.69
C ARG A 17 -3.47 -19.43 -15.88
N ALA A 18 -3.33 -19.33 -14.56
CA ALA A 18 -3.71 -20.38 -13.63
C ALA A 18 -5.18 -20.72 -13.88
N ARG A 19 -5.41 -21.97 -14.27
CA ARG A 19 -6.68 -22.52 -14.74
C ARG A 19 -7.72 -22.42 -13.58
N PRO A 20 -8.84 -21.70 -13.75
CA PRO A 20 -9.77 -21.44 -12.64
C PRO A 20 -10.85 -22.52 -12.60
N THR A 21 -10.53 -23.75 -12.16
CA THR A 21 -11.55 -24.81 -12.11
C THR A 21 -11.35 -25.73 -10.91
N SER A 22 -11.66 -25.24 -9.69
CA SER A 22 -12.00 -26.00 -8.47
C SER A 22 -11.77 -25.19 -7.19
N ARG A 23 -10.87 -24.20 -7.24
CA ARG A 23 -10.43 -23.39 -6.10
C ARG A 23 -11.51 -22.51 -5.47
N ASP A 24 -12.57 -22.20 -6.23
CA ASP A 24 -13.61 -21.24 -5.86
C ASP A 24 -14.67 -21.80 -4.89
N ARG A 25 -14.97 -23.10 -4.95
CA ARG A 25 -15.94 -23.72 -4.03
C ARG A 25 -15.29 -23.99 -2.67
N PHE A 26 -14.10 -24.57 -2.68
CA PHE A 26 -13.33 -24.81 -1.46
C PHE A 26 -12.90 -23.48 -0.82
N GLY A 27 -12.51 -22.50 -1.65
CA GLY A 27 -12.17 -21.14 -1.20
C GLY A 27 -13.32 -20.43 -0.47
N ARG A 28 -14.52 -20.42 -1.06
CA ARG A 28 -15.71 -19.83 -0.42
C ARG A 28 -16.13 -20.57 0.85
N PHE A 29 -16.04 -21.90 0.88
CA PHE A 29 -16.30 -22.68 2.09
C PHE A 29 -15.28 -22.34 3.19
N THR A 30 -13.98 -22.29 2.86
CA THR A 30 -12.94 -21.90 3.83
C THR A 30 -13.10 -20.47 4.32
N GLU A 31 -13.54 -19.53 3.47
CA GLU A 31 -13.79 -18.14 3.87
C GLU A 31 -14.99 -18.02 4.82
N TRP A 32 -16.06 -18.79 4.56
CA TRP A 32 -17.21 -18.86 5.45
C TRP A 32 -16.85 -19.50 6.80
N VAL A 33 -16.10 -20.62 6.78
CA VAL A 33 -15.62 -21.27 8.01
C VAL A 33 -14.68 -20.36 8.80
N ALA A 34 -13.76 -19.65 8.14
CA ALA A 34 -12.85 -18.71 8.79
C ALA A 34 -13.62 -17.54 9.44
N ARG A 35 -14.63 -17.00 8.75
CA ARG A 35 -15.49 -15.94 9.30
C ARG A 35 -16.36 -16.45 10.44
N ALA A 36 -16.83 -17.69 10.37
CA ALA A 36 -17.60 -18.33 11.44
C ALA A 36 -16.76 -18.58 12.70
N MET A 37 -15.53 -19.11 12.57
CA MET A 37 -14.64 -19.39 13.71
C MET A 37 -14.23 -18.13 14.49
N GLY A 38 -14.10 -16.98 13.81
CA GLY A 38 -13.70 -15.71 14.44
C GLY A 38 -14.81 -14.95 15.15
N THR A 39 -16.07 -15.42 15.09
CA THR A 39 -17.22 -14.70 15.64
C THR A 39 -17.64 -15.28 16.99
N PRO A 40 -17.91 -14.46 18.04
CA PRO A 40 -18.36 -14.98 19.35
C PRO A 40 -19.68 -15.77 19.28
N ALA A 41 -20.47 -15.56 18.23
CA ALA A 41 -21.68 -16.31 17.94
C ALA A 41 -21.43 -17.82 17.74
N PHE A 42 -20.28 -18.22 17.19
CA PHE A 42 -19.94 -19.64 17.00
C PHE A 42 -19.75 -20.35 18.34
N LEU A 43 -19.03 -19.72 19.27
CA LEU A 43 -18.84 -20.25 20.62
C LEU A 43 -20.18 -20.40 21.34
N LEU A 44 -21.05 -19.39 21.25
CA LEU A 44 -22.39 -19.45 21.85
C LEU A 44 -23.24 -20.60 21.28
N MET A 45 -23.23 -20.81 19.97
CA MET A 45 -23.96 -21.91 19.33
C MET A 45 -23.40 -23.28 19.76
N LEU A 46 -22.07 -23.43 19.81
CA LEU A 46 -21.42 -24.66 20.29
C LEU A 46 -21.76 -24.95 21.76
N THR A 47 -21.73 -23.92 22.63
CA THR A 47 -22.13 -24.05 24.03
C THR A 47 -23.60 -24.44 24.16
N LEU A 48 -24.49 -23.81 23.39
CA LEU A 48 -25.92 -24.15 23.37
C LEU A 48 -26.14 -25.60 22.95
N PHE A 49 -25.41 -26.07 21.92
CA PHE A 49 -25.44 -27.45 21.46
C PHE A 49 -25.02 -28.43 22.56
N CYS A 50 -23.91 -28.17 23.25
CA CYS A 50 -23.45 -29.01 24.36
C CYS A 50 -24.49 -29.05 25.50
N VAL A 51 -25.05 -27.90 25.87
CA VAL A 51 -26.09 -27.82 26.91
C VAL A 51 -27.35 -28.57 26.50
N ALA A 52 -27.82 -28.40 25.26
CA ALA A 52 -28.98 -29.10 24.74
C ALA A 52 -28.76 -30.62 24.69
N TRP A 53 -27.57 -31.07 24.32
CA TRP A 53 -27.21 -32.49 24.31
C TRP A 53 -27.23 -33.11 25.71
N ILE A 54 -26.62 -32.43 26.67
CA ILE A 54 -26.63 -32.83 28.08
C ILE A 54 -28.07 -32.88 28.60
N LEU A 55 -28.86 -31.84 28.32
CA LEU A 55 -30.24 -31.76 28.78
C LEU A 55 -31.12 -32.86 28.16
N TRP A 56 -30.94 -33.14 26.87
CA TRP A 56 -31.65 -34.24 26.19
C TRP A 56 -31.29 -35.60 26.81
N ASN A 57 -30.01 -35.90 26.98
CA ASN A 57 -29.59 -37.19 27.54
C ASN A 57 -29.81 -37.33 29.06
N THR A 58 -30.07 -36.24 29.79
CA THR A 58 -30.39 -36.28 31.23
C THR A 58 -31.89 -36.36 31.50
N LEU A 59 -32.73 -35.71 30.69
CA LEU A 59 -34.19 -35.71 30.87
C LEU A 59 -34.89 -36.92 30.22
N THR A 60 -34.20 -37.63 29.31
CA THR A 60 -34.78 -38.78 28.60
C THR A 60 -34.67 -40.07 29.44
N PRO A 61 -35.70 -40.93 29.49
CA PRO A 61 -35.66 -42.20 30.24
C PRO A 61 -34.58 -43.16 29.74
N ASP A 62 -34.05 -44.01 30.64
CA ASP A 62 -32.87 -44.88 30.42
C ASP A 62 -32.88 -45.76 29.16
N HIS A 63 -34.05 -46.09 28.63
CA HIS A 63 -34.19 -46.91 27.41
C HIS A 63 -33.96 -46.13 26.09
N LEU A 64 -33.87 -44.80 26.13
CA LEU A 64 -33.67 -43.93 24.96
C LEU A 64 -32.43 -43.03 25.09
N ARG A 65 -31.64 -43.20 26.16
CA ARG A 65 -30.41 -42.42 26.41
C ARG A 65 -29.30 -42.94 25.51
N PHE A 66 -28.87 -42.11 24.58
CA PHE A 66 -27.79 -42.44 23.64
C PHE A 66 -26.40 -42.20 24.27
N ASP A 67 -26.31 -41.27 25.22
CA ASP A 67 -25.09 -40.87 25.90
C ASP A 67 -25.35 -40.73 27.40
N ASP A 68 -25.06 -41.78 28.17
CA ASP A 68 -25.42 -41.85 29.58
C ASP A 68 -24.58 -40.91 30.46
N ALA A 69 -25.23 -40.19 31.37
CA ALA A 69 -24.58 -39.29 32.31
C ALA A 69 -23.68 -40.05 33.30
N ALA A 70 -23.99 -41.33 33.58
CA ALA A 70 -23.17 -42.18 34.45
C ALA A 70 -21.77 -42.48 33.87
N LEU A 71 -21.63 -42.44 32.53
CA LEU A 71 -20.38 -42.64 31.80
C LEU A 71 -19.72 -41.31 31.40
N GLY A 72 -20.22 -40.17 31.93
CA GLY A 72 -19.63 -38.85 31.71
C GLY A 72 -19.76 -38.32 30.28
N PHE A 73 -20.83 -38.68 29.55
CA PHE A 73 -21.04 -38.25 28.15
C PHE A 73 -19.90 -38.68 27.22
N THR A 74 -19.64 -39.99 27.17
CA THR A 74 -18.54 -40.57 26.38
C THR A 74 -18.69 -40.24 24.89
N ALA A 75 -19.90 -40.26 24.33
CA ALA A 75 -20.10 -39.96 22.91
C ALA A 75 -19.81 -38.49 22.59
N LEU A 76 -20.28 -37.55 23.42
CA LEU A 76 -19.94 -36.13 23.28
C LEU A 76 -18.44 -35.89 23.38
N THR A 77 -17.77 -36.57 24.32
CA THR A 77 -16.31 -36.46 24.52
C THR A 77 -15.53 -36.98 23.31
N LEU A 78 -15.93 -38.13 22.76
CA LEU A 78 -15.34 -38.68 21.53
C LEU A 78 -15.56 -37.73 20.34
N MET A 79 -16.74 -37.14 20.22
CA MET A 79 -17.04 -36.19 19.15
C MET A 79 -16.21 -34.90 19.26
N LEU A 80 -16.07 -34.34 20.46
CA LEU A 80 -15.26 -33.13 20.68
C LEU A 80 -13.77 -33.40 20.45
N SER A 81 -13.25 -34.55 20.87
CA SER A 81 -11.85 -34.92 20.61
C SER A 81 -11.56 -35.10 19.12
N LEU A 82 -12.51 -35.70 18.37
CA LEU A 82 -12.44 -35.78 16.91
C LEU A 82 -12.50 -34.39 16.26
N GLN A 83 -13.38 -33.50 16.75
CA GLN A 83 -13.52 -32.14 16.23
C GLN A 83 -12.22 -31.36 16.36
N ALA A 84 -11.54 -31.44 17.50
CA ALA A 84 -10.22 -30.84 17.69
C ALA A 84 -9.16 -31.43 16.75
N SER A 85 -9.15 -32.76 16.57
CA SER A 85 -8.19 -33.45 15.70
C SER A 85 -8.32 -33.04 14.22
N TYR A 86 -9.55 -32.87 13.72
CA TYR A 86 -9.80 -32.45 12.34
C TYR A 86 -9.70 -30.93 12.13
N ALA A 87 -9.91 -30.13 13.17
CA ALA A 87 -9.73 -28.68 13.10
C ALA A 87 -8.26 -28.29 12.83
N ALA A 88 -7.31 -28.96 13.47
CA ALA A 88 -5.88 -28.67 13.32
C ALA A 88 -5.37 -28.67 11.85
N PRO A 89 -5.58 -29.72 11.02
CA PRO A 89 -5.14 -29.72 9.63
C PRO A 89 -5.87 -28.70 8.76
N LEU A 90 -7.16 -28.43 9.02
CA LEU A 90 -7.90 -27.39 8.32
C LEU A 90 -7.36 -25.99 8.62
N ILE A 91 -7.02 -25.73 9.89
CA ILE A 91 -6.40 -24.47 10.31
C ILE A 91 -5.04 -24.31 9.64
N LEU A 92 -4.22 -25.36 9.58
CA LEU A 92 -2.92 -25.32 8.88
C LEU A 92 -3.07 -24.99 7.38
N LEU A 93 -4.07 -25.56 6.70
CA LEU A 93 -4.35 -25.24 5.31
C LEU A 93 -4.83 -23.78 5.13
N ALA A 94 -5.64 -23.28 6.07
CA ALA A 94 -6.08 -21.89 6.07
C ALA A 94 -4.90 -20.93 6.33
N GLN A 95 -4.00 -21.28 7.26
CA GLN A 95 -2.78 -20.53 7.58
C GLN A 95 -1.82 -20.49 6.40
N ASN A 96 -1.50 -21.63 5.78
CA ASN A 96 -0.64 -21.66 4.57
C ASN A 96 -1.16 -20.73 3.46
N ARG A 97 -2.48 -20.67 3.28
CA ARG A 97 -3.11 -19.76 2.30
C ARG A 97 -3.09 -18.30 2.71
N GLN A 98 -3.03 -18.00 4.00
CA GLN A 98 -2.89 -16.65 4.52
C GLN A 98 -1.45 -16.20 4.35
N ASP A 99 -0.48 -17.03 4.76
CA ASP A 99 0.95 -16.78 4.63
C ASP A 99 1.36 -16.56 3.16
N ASP A 100 0.81 -17.35 2.23
CA ASP A 100 1.02 -17.15 0.79
C ASP A 100 0.55 -15.76 0.30
N ARG A 101 -0.60 -15.29 0.81
CA ARG A 101 -1.16 -13.97 0.47
C ARG A 101 -0.32 -12.86 1.09
N ASP A 102 0.03 -13.01 2.36
CA ASP A 102 0.82 -12.04 3.10
C ASP A 102 2.22 -11.90 2.47
N ARG A 103 2.83 -13.01 2.03
CA ARG A 103 4.09 -13.00 1.28
C ARG A 103 4.00 -12.20 -0.01
N VAL A 104 2.95 -12.39 -0.80
CA VAL A 104 2.75 -11.63 -2.04
C VAL A 104 2.55 -10.15 -1.76
N GLN A 105 1.79 -9.81 -0.70
CA GLN A 105 1.58 -8.43 -0.30
C GLN A 105 2.89 -7.75 0.14
N ILE A 106 3.72 -8.43 0.94
CA ILE A 106 5.03 -7.93 1.37
C ILE A 106 5.95 -7.66 0.16
N GLU A 107 5.99 -8.57 -0.81
CA GLU A 107 6.79 -8.40 -2.01
C GLU A 107 6.34 -7.19 -2.85
N GLN A 108 5.02 -6.99 -2.99
CA GLN A 108 4.48 -5.83 -3.68
C GLN A 108 4.78 -4.53 -2.95
N ASP A 109 4.66 -4.52 -1.62
CA ASP A 109 4.95 -3.34 -0.81
C ASP A 109 6.44 -2.99 -0.86
N ARG A 110 7.32 -4.00 -0.89
CA ARG A 110 8.76 -3.79 -1.11
C ARG A 110 9.04 -3.15 -2.46
N GLN A 111 8.47 -3.67 -3.55
CA GLN A 111 8.64 -3.09 -4.89
C GLN A 111 8.09 -1.66 -4.98
N ARG A 112 6.96 -1.37 -4.31
CA ARG A 112 6.41 -0.02 -4.22
C ARG A 112 7.34 0.91 -3.46
N ALA A 113 7.91 0.47 -2.33
CA ALA A 113 8.86 1.26 -1.55
C ALA A 113 10.13 1.60 -2.36
N GLU A 114 10.67 0.62 -3.10
CA GLU A 114 11.82 0.84 -3.99
C GLU A 114 11.51 1.86 -5.09
N ARG A 115 10.31 1.80 -5.70
CA ARG A 115 9.87 2.81 -6.69
C ARG A 115 9.68 4.19 -6.07
N ASN A 116 9.04 4.27 -4.91
CA ASN A 116 8.84 5.54 -4.21
C ASN A 116 10.17 6.20 -3.83
N LEU A 117 11.16 5.41 -3.42
CA LEU A 117 12.51 5.90 -3.14
C LEU A 117 13.14 6.47 -4.42
N ALA A 118 13.09 5.74 -5.53
CA ALA A 118 13.61 6.19 -6.82
C ALA A 118 12.92 7.48 -7.32
N ASP A 119 11.60 7.57 -7.20
CA ASP A 119 10.82 8.76 -7.56
C ASP A 119 11.20 9.95 -6.67
N THR A 120 11.42 9.73 -5.37
CA THR A 120 11.87 10.76 -4.44
C THR A 120 13.28 11.24 -4.77
N GLU A 121 14.19 10.34 -5.10
CA GLU A 121 15.54 10.70 -5.55
C GLU A 121 15.51 11.49 -6.88
N TYR A 122 14.64 11.10 -7.80
CA TYR A 122 14.43 11.81 -9.05
C TYR A 122 13.91 13.23 -8.80
N LEU A 123 12.85 13.37 -8.00
CA LEU A 123 12.30 14.66 -7.61
C LEU A 123 13.33 15.54 -6.89
N ALA A 124 14.15 14.95 -6.01
CA ALA A 124 15.21 15.69 -5.32
C ALA A 124 16.26 16.24 -6.30
N ARG A 125 16.68 15.45 -7.30
CA ARG A 125 17.60 15.91 -8.35
C ARG A 125 16.97 16.99 -9.22
N GLU A 126 15.71 16.83 -9.57
CA GLU A 126 14.98 17.82 -10.37
C GLU A 126 14.82 19.14 -9.62
N ILE A 127 14.50 19.10 -8.32
CA ILE A 127 14.40 20.29 -7.46
C ILE A 127 15.77 20.99 -7.36
N VAL A 128 16.86 20.25 -7.23
CA VAL A 128 18.22 20.84 -7.19
C VAL A 128 18.56 21.51 -8.52
N ALA A 129 18.22 20.90 -9.65
CA ALA A 129 18.40 21.50 -10.96
C ALA A 129 17.56 22.78 -11.14
N LEU A 130 16.29 22.74 -10.71
CA LEU A 130 15.40 23.91 -10.72
C LEU A 130 15.92 25.03 -9.82
N ARG A 131 16.43 24.71 -8.63
CA ARG A 131 17.01 25.69 -7.70
C ARG A 131 18.20 26.41 -8.34
N MET A 132 19.14 25.68 -8.93
CA MET A 132 20.30 26.28 -9.59
C MET A 132 19.89 27.19 -10.75
N ALA A 133 18.91 26.77 -11.56
CA ALA A 133 18.39 27.61 -12.65
C ALA A 133 17.75 28.91 -12.16
N LEU A 134 17.06 28.87 -11.00
CA LEU A 134 16.48 30.07 -10.38
C LEU A 134 17.56 30.99 -9.76
N GLU A 135 18.59 30.43 -9.13
CA GLU A 135 19.71 31.19 -8.57
C GLU A 135 20.51 31.92 -9.65
N GLU A 136 20.79 31.26 -10.78
CA GLU A 136 21.43 31.89 -11.96
C GLU A 136 20.59 33.07 -12.48
N ARG A 137 19.27 32.87 -12.64
CA ARG A 137 18.31 33.91 -13.05
C ARG A 137 18.31 35.12 -12.11
N ASN A 138 18.29 34.89 -10.80
CA ASN A 138 18.30 35.97 -9.81
C ASN A 138 19.63 36.74 -9.83
N THR A 139 20.76 36.05 -9.99
CA THR A 139 22.09 36.67 -10.05
C THR A 139 22.20 37.64 -11.24
N GLN A 140 21.70 37.24 -12.41
CA GLN A 140 21.68 38.10 -13.60
C GLN A 140 20.89 39.40 -13.41
N LEU A 141 19.76 39.34 -12.68
CA LEU A 141 18.95 40.52 -12.38
C LEU A 141 19.71 41.52 -11.50
N VAL A 142 20.39 41.02 -10.46
CA VAL A 142 21.23 41.85 -9.58
C VAL A 142 22.33 42.53 -10.37
N THR A 143 23.07 41.80 -11.22
CA THR A 143 24.13 42.39 -12.05
C THR A 143 23.59 43.48 -12.97
N ARG A 144 22.43 43.27 -13.60
CA ARG A 144 21.80 44.27 -14.48
C ARG A 144 21.41 45.53 -13.70
N ASP A 145 20.81 45.37 -12.53
CA ASP A 145 20.35 46.51 -11.74
C ASP A 145 21.53 47.31 -11.16
N VAL A 146 22.62 46.63 -10.77
CA VAL A 146 23.89 47.27 -10.41
C VAL A 146 24.47 48.05 -11.58
N LEU A 147 24.63 47.42 -12.76
CA LEU A 147 25.12 48.10 -13.97
C LEU A 147 24.26 49.31 -14.33
N ARG A 148 22.92 49.19 -14.21
CA ARG A 148 21.99 50.29 -14.46
C ARG A 148 22.17 51.43 -13.47
N ASN A 149 22.41 51.14 -12.19
CA ASN A 149 22.66 52.16 -11.17
C ASN A 149 24.00 52.86 -11.39
N GLU A 150 25.06 52.12 -11.71
CA GLU A 150 26.36 52.71 -12.05
C GLU A 150 26.28 53.61 -13.29
N LEU A 151 25.60 53.14 -14.35
CA LEU A 151 25.36 53.96 -15.54
C LEU A 151 24.58 55.24 -15.23
N LYS A 152 23.59 55.17 -14.33
CA LYS A 152 22.85 56.37 -13.88
C LYS A 152 23.74 57.31 -13.07
N ALA A 153 24.61 56.79 -12.20
CA ALA A 153 25.51 57.59 -11.38
C ALA A 153 26.51 58.36 -12.25
N LEU A 154 27.17 57.69 -13.20
CA LEU A 154 28.09 58.34 -14.14
C LEU A 154 27.40 59.40 -14.99
N LEU A 155 26.18 59.13 -15.45
CA LEU A 155 25.41 60.08 -16.25
C LEU A 155 25.00 61.33 -15.45
N ALA A 156 24.74 61.18 -14.16
CA ALA A 156 24.48 62.31 -13.26
C ALA A 156 25.72 63.19 -13.07
N GLU A 157 26.89 62.58 -12.86
CA GLU A 157 28.17 63.30 -12.69
C GLU A 157 28.54 64.14 -13.93
N LEU A 158 28.29 63.61 -15.13
CA LEU A 158 28.49 64.33 -16.39
C LEU A 158 27.54 65.53 -16.56
N GLY A 159 26.28 65.40 -16.14
CA GLY A 159 25.31 66.49 -16.20
C GLY A 159 25.68 67.66 -15.29
N GLU A 160 26.16 67.35 -14.08
CA GLU A 160 26.60 68.37 -13.10
C GLU A 160 27.81 69.17 -13.62
N HIS A 161 28.65 68.58 -14.45
CA HIS A 161 29.80 69.25 -15.09
C HIS A 161 29.42 70.20 -16.24
N ASP A 162 28.28 69.98 -16.91
CA ASP A 162 27.82 70.85 -18.01
C ASP A 162 27.02 72.05 -17.47
N ASP A 163 26.37 71.90 -16.32
CA ASP A 163 25.69 72.99 -15.59
C ASP A 163 26.66 73.96 -14.89
N ASP A 164 27.89 73.53 -14.56
CA ASP A 164 28.94 74.37 -13.94
C ASP A 164 29.74 75.21 -14.97
N LYS A 165 29.35 75.19 -16.25
CA LYS A 165 29.90 76.08 -17.27
C LYS A 165 29.29 77.47 -17.10
N PRO A 166 30.03 78.50 -16.68
CA PRO A 166 29.43 79.81 -16.44
C PRO A 166 28.90 80.36 -17.76
N ALA A 167 27.61 80.70 -17.77
CA ALA A 167 27.01 81.62 -18.73
C ALA A 167 27.68 83.00 -18.56
N GLY A 168 28.89 83.17 -19.11
CA GLY A 168 29.75 84.33 -18.94
C GLY A 168 30.45 84.72 -20.24
N GLY A 169 29.73 84.63 -21.36
CA GLY A 169 30.15 85.10 -22.68
C GLY A 169 29.12 86.04 -23.27
N ALA A 170 28.71 87.06 -22.50
CA ALA A 170 27.84 88.13 -22.98
C ALA A 170 28.14 89.43 -22.23
N ALA A 171 29.19 90.15 -22.66
CA ALA A 171 29.25 91.61 -22.63
C ALA A 171 30.60 92.13 -23.13
N SER A 172 30.51 92.90 -24.22
CA SER A 172 31.40 93.99 -24.67
C SER A 172 32.74 93.63 -25.32
#